data_AF-G9N031-F1
#
_entry.id   AF-G9N031-F1
#
_cell.length_a   1.000
_cell.length_b   1.000
_cell.length_c   1.000
_cell.angle_alpha   90.00
_cell.angle_beta   90.00
_cell.angle_gamma   90.00
#
_symmetry.space_group_name_H-M   'P 1'
#
loop_
_entity.id
_entity.type
_entity.pdbx_description
1 polymer ?
#
loop_
_entity_poly.entity_id
_entity_poly.type
_entity_poly.pdbx_seq_one_letter_code
_entity_poly.pdbx_strand_id
1 'polypeptide(L)'
;MVFLVPHDDLPTLTCYLLANISSDELQAFKSAFELGNRARFDPILHVKIVRPPEDYIGKSHEYIRRKEDEAGREGKFLILDDRAVENNAVWYISYFADQEYVNWKQAESTDVLWKILIRTDKLASVYANYSIGNMSLEENLGNCGVRYPVKPGFEQPKVLDYETDMQKDQYRSPAWIRAEPGEYEFNKGGEELGDYIAPPNSYARLKDGVAETVGVINDWVNYYESGPFPMSDGTEKQFPEGTMVLQLKWDPDFAWPAYKWPEGSL
;
A
#
# COMPACT_ATOMS: atom_id res chain seq x y z
N MET A 1 -20.46 2.65 -20.88
CA MET A 1 -19.13 3.05 -20.37
C MET A 1 -18.72 2.20 -19.18
N VAL A 2 -17.42 1.94 -19.00
CA VAL A 2 -16.85 1.39 -17.77
C VAL A 2 -16.11 2.50 -17.03
N PHE A 3 -16.34 2.60 -15.72
CA PHE A 3 -15.70 3.57 -14.84
C PHE A 3 -14.84 2.87 -13.79
N LEU A 4 -13.57 3.26 -13.76
CA LEU A 4 -12.61 2.92 -12.71
C LEU A 4 -12.54 4.06 -11.72
N VAL A 5 -12.53 3.72 -10.43
CA VAL A 5 -12.40 4.72 -9.36
C VAL A 5 -11.01 5.36 -9.44
N PRO A 6 -10.92 6.70 -9.52
CA PRO A 6 -9.63 7.37 -9.46
C PRO A 6 -9.05 7.36 -8.04
N HIS A 7 -7.73 7.22 -7.93
CA HIS A 7 -6.98 7.21 -6.67
C HIS A 7 -6.25 8.54 -6.47
N ASP A 8 -7.03 9.61 -6.30
CA ASP A 8 -6.50 10.99 -6.35
C ASP A 8 -6.02 11.53 -5.00
N ASP A 9 -6.39 10.88 -3.89
CA ASP A 9 -6.04 11.30 -2.52
C ASP A 9 -5.26 10.20 -1.80
N LEU A 10 -4.02 10.01 -2.22
CA LEU A 10 -3.13 9.02 -1.61
C LEU A 10 -2.23 9.66 -0.54
N PRO A 11 -2.07 9.02 0.62
CA PRO A 11 -1.17 9.50 1.65
C PRO A 11 0.27 9.51 1.14
N THR A 12 0.99 10.58 1.46
CA THR A 12 2.41 10.73 1.08
C THR A 12 3.29 10.65 2.32
N LEU A 13 4.26 9.73 2.30
CA LEU A 13 5.30 9.63 3.32
C LEU A 13 6.60 10.27 2.84
N THR A 14 7.18 11.15 3.65
CA THR A 14 8.55 11.64 3.42
C THR A 14 9.53 10.51 3.71
N CYS A 15 10.51 10.31 2.82
CA CYS A 15 11.60 9.37 3.00
C CYS A 15 12.95 10.09 3.02
N TYR A 16 13.60 10.12 4.17
CA TYR A 16 14.93 10.71 4.32
C TYR A 16 16.00 9.73 3.84
N LEU A 17 16.73 10.12 2.80
CA LEU A 17 17.86 9.36 2.27
C LEU A 17 19.15 9.70 3.03
N LEU A 18 19.44 8.95 4.09
CA LEU A 18 20.65 9.11 4.90
C LEU A 18 21.86 8.37 4.32
N ALA A 19 21.61 7.24 3.66
CA ALA A 19 22.65 6.43 3.03
C ALA A 19 23.27 7.14 1.82
N ASN A 20 24.58 6.92 1.62
CA ASN A 20 25.26 7.36 0.41
C ASN A 20 25.15 6.28 -0.68
N ILE A 21 24.02 6.29 -1.39
CA ILE A 21 23.73 5.31 -2.44
C ILE A 21 23.99 5.85 -3.84
N SER A 22 24.31 4.92 -4.74
CA SER A 22 24.39 5.14 -6.18
C SER A 22 23.01 5.36 -6.81
N SER A 23 22.99 5.85 -8.05
CA SER A 23 21.75 5.98 -8.82
C SER A 23 21.08 4.63 -9.06
N ASP A 24 21.86 3.56 -9.22
CA ASP A 24 21.33 2.22 -9.50
C ASP A 24 20.65 1.62 -8.26
N GLU A 25 21.23 1.82 -7.06
CA GLU A 25 20.61 1.40 -5.80
C GLU A 25 19.33 2.20 -5.50
N LEU A 26 19.33 3.51 -5.78
CA LEU A 26 18.11 4.31 -5.66
C LEU A 26 17.04 3.83 -6.64
N GLN A 27 17.41 3.53 -7.88
CA GLN A 27 16.48 3.00 -8.87
C GLN A 27 15.95 1.62 -8.47
N ALA A 28 16.78 0.75 -7.90
CA ALA A 28 16.36 -0.55 -7.39
C ALA A 28 15.34 -0.42 -6.26
N PHE A 29 15.56 0.53 -5.33
CA PHE A 29 14.58 0.87 -4.29
C PHE A 29 13.25 1.32 -4.91
N LYS A 30 13.29 2.26 -5.86
CA LYS A 30 12.10 2.79 -6.54
C LYS A 30 11.32 1.69 -7.24
N SER A 31 12.01 0.84 -8.00
CA SER A 31 11.37 -0.27 -8.72
C SER A 31 10.76 -1.31 -7.79
N ALA A 32 11.42 -1.64 -6.67
CA ALA A 32 10.84 -2.53 -5.66
C ALA A 32 9.59 -1.92 -5.00
N PHE A 33 9.64 -0.62 -4.68
CA PHE A 33 8.50 0.10 -4.12
C PHE A 33 7.33 0.15 -5.11
N GLU A 34 7.59 0.50 -6.37
CA GLU A 34 6.57 0.58 -7.42
C GLU A 34 5.86 -0.76 -7.63
N LEU A 35 6.59 -1.87 -7.61
CA LEU A 35 6.04 -3.22 -7.68
C LEU A 35 5.12 -3.50 -6.49
N GLY A 36 5.62 -3.28 -5.27
CA GLY A 36 4.87 -3.54 -4.03
C GLY A 36 3.63 -2.66 -3.87
N ASN A 37 3.74 -1.41 -4.34
CA ASN A 37 2.68 -0.41 -4.29
C ASN A 37 1.71 -0.51 -5.47
N ARG A 38 1.90 -1.42 -6.43
CA ARG A 38 1.06 -1.54 -7.63
C ARG A 38 0.93 -0.20 -8.38
N ALA A 39 2.05 0.53 -8.43
CA ALA A 39 2.05 1.98 -8.60
C ALA A 39 1.50 2.48 -9.95
N ARG A 40 1.42 1.60 -10.95
CA ARG A 40 0.95 1.94 -12.30
C ARG A 40 -0.57 1.94 -12.45
N PHE A 41 -1.30 1.24 -11.58
CA PHE A 41 -2.74 1.02 -11.78
C PHE A 41 -3.59 1.19 -10.51
N ASP A 42 -3.06 0.87 -9.34
CA ASP A 42 -3.80 0.97 -8.07
C ASP A 42 -2.84 1.29 -6.90
N PRO A 43 -2.21 2.48 -6.91
CA PRO A 43 -1.29 2.88 -5.87
C PRO A 43 -1.99 3.04 -4.52
N ILE A 44 -1.32 2.60 -3.44
CA ILE A 44 -1.84 2.69 -2.06
C ILE A 44 -1.25 3.90 -1.33
N LEU A 45 0.01 4.24 -1.61
CA LEU A 45 0.68 5.38 -1.00
C LEU A 45 1.71 6.01 -1.94
N HIS A 46 2.07 7.26 -1.64
CA HIS A 46 3.20 7.94 -2.25
C HIS A 46 4.40 7.98 -1.30
N VAL A 47 5.61 7.87 -1.85
CA VAL A 47 6.84 8.15 -1.13
C VAL A 47 7.53 9.33 -1.79
N LYS A 48 7.89 10.34 -1.00
CA LYS A 48 8.71 11.47 -1.44
C LYS A 48 10.12 11.31 -0.86
N ILE A 49 11.07 10.88 -1.69
CA ILE A 49 12.46 10.67 -1.29
C ILE A 49 13.18 12.02 -1.32
N VAL A 50 13.75 12.44 -0.20
CA VAL A 50 14.42 13.75 -0.08
C VAL A 50 15.80 13.61 0.55
N ARG A 51 16.67 14.58 0.27
CA ARG A 51 17.87 14.76 1.08
C ARG A 51 17.46 15.18 2.49
N PRO A 52 18.05 14.58 3.53
CA PRO A 52 17.77 14.98 4.89
C PRO A 52 18.33 16.37 5.18
N PRO A 53 17.79 17.07 6.18
CA PRO A 53 18.49 18.16 6.85
C PRO A 53 19.92 17.76 7.27
N GLU A 54 20.87 18.69 7.20
CA GLU A 54 22.29 18.42 7.52
C GLU A 54 22.48 17.90 8.95
N ASP A 55 21.64 18.35 9.90
CA ASP A 55 21.71 17.96 11.30
C ASP A 55 21.27 16.50 11.54
N TYR A 56 20.61 15.85 10.57
CA TYR A 56 20.17 14.45 10.68
C TYR A 56 21.27 13.46 10.28
N ILE A 57 22.30 13.92 9.56
CA ILE A 57 23.38 13.06 9.07
C ILE A 57 24.15 12.44 10.24
N GLY A 58 24.28 11.11 10.21
CA GLY A 58 24.95 10.34 11.26
C GLY A 58 24.21 10.31 12.61
N LYS A 59 22.94 10.74 12.65
CA LYS A 59 22.11 10.69 13.86
C LYS A 59 21.28 9.42 13.92
N SER A 60 20.85 9.07 15.13
CA SER A 60 19.95 7.95 15.35
C SER A 60 18.53 8.28 14.91
N HIS A 61 17.72 7.25 14.64
CA HIS A 61 16.32 7.44 14.28
C HIS A 61 15.52 8.14 15.39
N GLU A 62 15.87 7.88 16.65
CA GLU A 62 15.28 8.53 17.82
C GLU A 62 15.55 10.04 17.81
N TYR A 63 16.78 10.44 17.49
CA TYR A 63 17.10 11.86 17.36
C TYR A 63 16.27 12.52 16.25
N ILE A 64 16.19 11.89 15.08
CA ILE A 64 15.45 12.39 13.92
C ILE A 64 13.96 12.52 14.26
N ARG A 65 13.35 11.49 14.86
CA ARG A 65 11.94 11.53 15.30
C ARG A 65 11.69 12.68 16.27
N ARG A 66 12.56 12.88 17.28
CA ARG A 66 12.44 14.02 18.21
C ARG A 66 12.53 15.36 17.48
N LYS A 67 13.40 15.50 16.47
CA LYS A 67 13.49 16.73 15.67
C LYS A 67 12.26 16.98 14.81
N GLU A 68 11.66 15.94 14.26
CA GLU A 68 10.38 16.05 13.57
C GLU A 68 9.25 16.45 14.54
N ASP A 69 9.21 15.86 15.74
CA ASP A 69 8.24 16.21 16.80
C ASP A 69 8.40 17.66 17.28
N GLU A 70 9.62 18.09 17.59
CA GLU A 70 9.95 19.47 17.99
C GLU A 70 9.53 20.49 16.91
N ALA A 71 9.52 20.08 15.65
CA ALA A 71 9.09 20.90 14.52
C ALA A 71 7.60 20.73 14.16
N GLY A 72 6.81 20.04 15.00
CA GLY A 72 5.37 19.85 14.83
C GLY A 72 4.98 18.87 13.72
N ARG A 73 5.90 18.06 13.21
CA ARG A 73 5.68 17.09 12.13
C ARG A 73 5.41 15.70 12.69
N GLU A 74 4.32 15.51 13.41
CA GLU A 74 3.98 14.25 14.12
C GLU A 74 3.64 13.06 13.20
N GLY A 75 3.54 13.31 11.89
CA GLY A 75 3.30 12.29 10.86
C GLY A 75 4.38 11.23 10.78
N LYS A 76 4.01 10.07 10.25
CA LYS A 76 4.90 8.92 10.02
C LYS A 76 5.84 9.25 8.86
N PHE A 77 7.07 8.74 8.91
CA PHE A 77 8.04 8.97 7.85
C PHE A 77 8.96 7.77 7.69
N LEU A 78 9.75 7.79 6.63
CA LEU A 78 10.65 6.71 6.24
C LEU A 78 12.11 7.16 6.34
N ILE A 79 12.99 6.21 6.63
CA ILE A 79 14.45 6.41 6.57
C ILE A 79 15.07 5.32 5.68
N LEU A 80 15.92 5.76 4.75
CA LEU A 80 16.86 4.91 4.03
C LEU A 80 18.27 5.18 4.55
N ASP A 81 18.73 4.32 5.47
CA ASP A 81 20.10 4.27 5.96
C ASP A 81 20.84 3.07 5.35
N ASP A 82 22.14 2.95 5.64
CA ASP A 82 23.00 1.93 5.03
C ASP A 82 22.45 0.51 5.27
N ARG A 83 21.95 0.24 6.48
CA ARG A 83 21.34 -1.04 6.82
C ARG A 83 20.07 -1.30 5.99
N ALA A 84 19.24 -0.28 5.79
CA ALA A 84 18.03 -0.42 4.98
C ALA A 84 18.39 -0.78 3.52
N VAL A 85 19.41 -0.12 2.96
CA VAL A 85 19.90 -0.37 1.61
C VAL A 85 20.46 -1.79 1.47
N GLU A 86 21.33 -2.21 2.38
CA GLU A 86 21.91 -3.57 2.41
C GLU A 86 20.84 -4.68 2.42
N ASN A 87 19.66 -4.39 2.96
CA ASN A 87 18.56 -5.33 3.15
C ASN A 87 17.43 -5.16 2.14
N ASN A 88 17.57 -4.30 1.11
CA ASN A 88 16.48 -3.93 0.19
C ASN A 88 15.19 -3.56 0.93
N ALA A 89 15.35 -2.73 1.96
CA ALA A 89 14.34 -2.41 2.93
C ALA A 89 14.28 -0.91 3.20
N VAL A 90 13.34 -0.51 4.03
CA VAL A 90 13.14 0.87 4.49
C VAL A 90 12.65 0.87 5.93
N TRP A 91 13.17 1.79 6.74
CA TRP A 91 12.66 1.99 8.09
C TRP A 91 11.37 2.78 8.04
N TYR A 92 10.31 2.21 8.59
CA TYR A 92 9.08 2.92 8.92
C TYR A 92 9.18 3.48 10.34
N ILE A 93 9.20 4.80 10.48
CA ILE A 93 9.37 5.49 11.75
C ILE A 93 8.01 6.02 12.22
N SER A 94 7.59 5.60 13.42
CA SER A 94 6.24 5.85 13.92
C SER A 94 6.18 6.92 15.01
N TYR A 95 6.30 6.54 16.28
CA TYR A 95 6.16 7.40 17.45
C TYR A 95 6.96 6.82 18.62
N PHE A 96 7.23 7.65 19.64
CA PHE A 96 7.73 7.17 20.91
C PHE A 96 6.60 6.50 21.71
N ALA A 97 6.94 5.45 22.45
CA ALA A 97 6.00 4.79 23.36
C ALA A 97 5.46 5.78 24.41
N ASP A 98 4.19 5.63 24.75
CA ASP A 98 3.56 6.34 25.86
C ASP A 98 3.48 5.48 27.12
N GLN A 99 2.83 6.03 28.16
CA GLN A 99 2.70 5.34 29.44
C GLN A 99 1.82 4.07 29.37
N GLU A 100 0.88 3.99 28.42
CA GLU A 100 0.02 2.82 28.25
C GLU A 100 0.84 1.61 27.78
N TYR A 101 1.71 1.81 26.79
CA TYR A 101 2.64 0.77 26.33
C TYR A 101 3.57 0.27 27.42
N VAL A 102 4.02 1.14 28.33
CA VAL A 102 4.84 0.76 29.48
C VAL A 102 4.02 -0.06 30.48
N ASN A 103 2.80 0.38 30.80
CA ASN A 103 1.91 -0.32 31.72
C ASN A 103 1.55 -1.73 31.22
N TRP A 104 1.41 -1.89 29.90
CA TRP A 104 1.14 -3.18 29.25
C TRP A 104 2.38 -4.04 29.02
N LYS A 105 3.56 -3.59 29.48
CA LYS A 105 4.85 -4.27 29.29
C LYS A 105 5.18 -4.50 27.80
N GLN A 106 4.67 -3.63 26.93
CA GLN A 106 5.05 -3.61 25.53
C GLN A 106 6.36 -2.84 25.35
N ALA A 107 6.53 -1.73 26.07
CA ALA A 107 7.76 -0.94 26.10
C ALA A 107 8.39 -0.94 27.50
N GLU A 108 9.72 -0.90 27.59
CA GLU A 108 10.44 -0.76 28.86
C GLU A 108 10.33 0.66 29.42
N SER A 109 10.23 1.66 28.54
CA SER A 109 10.05 3.08 28.88
C SER A 109 9.42 3.86 27.73
N THR A 110 9.09 5.13 27.97
CA THR A 110 8.61 6.07 26.94
C THR A 110 9.71 6.54 25.99
N ASP A 111 10.97 6.14 26.20
CA ASP A 111 12.08 6.44 25.28
C ASP A 111 12.17 5.44 24.11
N VAL A 112 11.33 4.40 24.11
CA VAL A 112 11.27 3.42 23.02
C VAL A 112 10.65 4.07 21.79
N LEU A 113 11.41 4.16 20.70
CA LEU A 113 10.88 4.55 19.40
C LEU A 113 10.29 3.33 18.70
N TRP A 114 8.99 3.36 18.42
CA TRP A 114 8.34 2.39 17.55
C TRP A 114 8.77 2.64 16.10
N LYS A 115 9.63 1.75 15.60
CA LYS A 115 10.13 1.72 14.23
C LYS A 115 10.24 0.28 13.77
N ILE A 116 10.16 0.06 12.46
CA ILE A 116 10.28 -1.28 11.89
C ILE A 116 10.97 -1.22 10.52
N LEU A 117 11.91 -2.13 10.28
CA LEU A 117 12.59 -2.31 8.99
C LEU A 117 11.75 -3.25 8.13
N ILE A 118 11.26 -2.75 7.00
CA ILE A 118 10.31 -3.44 6.13
C ILE A 118 10.95 -3.64 4.76
N ARG A 119 10.83 -4.82 4.17
CA ARG A 119 11.25 -5.05 2.78
C ARG A 119 10.52 -4.07 1.85
N THR A 120 11.23 -3.40 0.94
CA THR A 120 10.70 -2.22 0.24
C THR A 120 9.41 -2.50 -0.54
N ASP A 121 9.30 -3.66 -1.18
CA ASP A 121 8.10 -4.11 -1.91
C ASP A 121 6.93 -4.53 -1.01
N LYS A 122 7.10 -4.51 0.32
CA LYS A 122 6.04 -4.79 1.30
C LYS A 122 5.51 -3.54 1.97
N LEU A 123 6.20 -2.41 1.83
CA LEU A 123 5.87 -1.17 2.55
C LEU A 123 4.40 -0.78 2.36
N ALA A 124 3.89 -0.80 1.13
CA ALA A 124 2.52 -0.38 0.82
C ALA A 124 1.46 -1.24 1.52
N SER A 125 1.64 -2.57 1.50
CA SER A 125 0.74 -3.49 2.20
C SER A 125 0.83 -3.32 3.71
N VAL A 126 2.03 -3.15 4.27
CA VAL A 126 2.19 -2.93 5.72
C VAL A 126 1.52 -1.62 6.14
N TYR A 127 1.73 -0.55 5.39
CA TYR A 127 1.08 0.74 5.63
C TYR A 127 -0.45 0.63 5.62
N ALA A 128 -1.02 -0.04 4.60
CA ALA A 128 -2.46 -0.26 4.51
C ALA A 128 -3.02 -1.01 5.71
N ASN A 129 -2.30 -2.05 6.18
CA ASN A 129 -2.73 -2.82 7.35
C ASN A 129 -2.70 -1.98 8.64
N TYR A 130 -1.69 -1.13 8.80
CA TYR A 130 -1.59 -0.24 9.96
C TYR A 130 -2.64 0.87 9.93
N SER A 131 -2.95 1.44 8.76
CA SER A 131 -3.89 2.56 8.65
C SER A 131 -5.34 2.17 8.95
N ILE A 132 -5.72 0.92 8.70
CA ILE A 132 -7.06 0.38 9.00
C ILE A 132 -7.11 -0.42 10.32
N GLY A 133 -5.99 -0.52 11.04
CA GLY A 133 -5.91 -1.27 12.29
C GLY A 133 -6.07 -2.79 12.14
N ASN A 134 -5.81 -3.35 10.95
CA ASN A 134 -5.84 -4.79 10.73
C ASN A 134 -4.62 -5.50 11.33
N MET A 135 -3.52 -4.76 11.53
CA MET A 135 -2.30 -5.22 12.18
C MET A 135 -1.62 -4.05 12.88
N SER A 136 -0.74 -4.33 13.83
CA SER A 136 0.02 -3.31 14.55
C SER A 136 1.53 -3.43 14.31
N LEU A 137 2.24 -2.33 14.50
CA LEU A 137 3.71 -2.29 14.39
C LEU A 137 4.35 -3.21 15.42
N GLU A 138 3.81 -3.21 16.63
CA GLU A 138 4.23 -4.02 17.76
C GLU A 138 4.08 -5.52 17.44
N GLU A 139 2.92 -5.95 16.93
CA GLU A 139 2.73 -7.34 16.51
C GLU A 139 3.80 -7.78 15.51
N ASN A 140 4.07 -6.96 14.49
CA ASN A 140 5.10 -7.25 13.50
C ASN A 140 6.52 -7.23 14.05
N LEU A 141 6.83 -6.38 15.02
CA LEU A 141 8.13 -6.43 15.70
C LEU A 141 8.33 -7.74 16.46
N GLY A 142 7.28 -8.26 17.09
CA GLY A 142 7.28 -9.60 17.69
C GLY A 142 7.58 -10.68 16.66
N ASN A 143 6.91 -10.63 15.51
CA ASN A 143 7.15 -11.55 14.39
C ASN A 143 8.58 -11.44 13.82
N CYS A 144 9.19 -10.26 13.90
CA CYS A 144 10.59 -10.03 13.52
C CYS A 144 11.60 -10.47 14.59
N GLY A 145 11.14 -10.98 15.74
CA GLY A 145 11.99 -11.51 16.83
C GLY A 145 12.42 -10.48 17.88
N VAL A 146 11.81 -9.28 17.90
CA VAL A 146 12.04 -8.32 18.98
C VAL A 146 11.38 -8.83 20.25
N ARG A 147 12.12 -8.81 21.36
CA ARG A 147 11.62 -9.28 22.66
C ARG A 147 10.91 -8.17 23.42
N TYR A 148 9.83 -8.56 24.08
CA TYR A 148 9.03 -7.71 24.94
C TYR A 148 9.43 -7.83 26.42
N PRO A 149 9.39 -6.74 27.22
CA PRO A 149 9.17 -5.36 26.78
C PRO A 149 10.32 -4.86 25.89
N VAL A 150 9.97 -4.09 24.85
CA VAL A 150 10.94 -3.52 23.91
C VAL A 150 11.81 -2.51 24.64
N LYS A 151 13.13 -2.57 24.43
CA LYS A 151 14.09 -1.67 25.06
C LYS A 151 14.42 -0.47 24.17
N PRO A 152 14.79 0.69 24.74
CA PRO A 152 15.32 1.79 23.95
C PRO A 152 16.53 1.35 23.11
N GLY A 153 16.56 1.76 21.85
CA GLY A 153 17.63 1.39 20.92
C GLY A 153 17.67 -0.10 20.54
N PHE A 154 16.54 -0.81 20.64
CA PHE A 154 16.48 -2.21 20.23
C PHE A 154 16.94 -2.41 18.78
N GLU A 155 17.52 -3.59 18.54
CA GLU A 155 17.78 -4.07 17.19
C GLU A 155 16.65 -4.98 16.76
N GLN A 156 16.18 -4.79 15.53
CA GLN A 156 15.24 -5.71 14.89
C GLN A 156 16.02 -6.85 14.24
N PRO A 157 15.91 -8.12 14.66
CA PRO A 157 16.75 -9.19 14.13
C PRO A 157 16.49 -9.53 12.66
N LYS A 158 15.24 -9.45 12.21
CA LYS A 158 14.81 -9.82 10.86
C LYS A 158 14.07 -8.67 10.19
N VAL A 159 14.31 -8.45 8.91
CA VAL A 159 13.47 -7.57 8.09
C VAL A 159 12.04 -8.12 8.08
N LEU A 160 11.04 -7.24 8.19
CA LEU A 160 9.65 -7.65 8.00
C LEU A 160 9.44 -7.99 6.52
N ASP A 161 9.14 -9.26 6.28
CA ASP A 161 8.84 -9.81 4.97
C ASP A 161 7.64 -10.76 5.12
N TYR A 162 6.53 -10.45 4.45
CA TYR A 162 5.33 -11.31 4.45
C TYR A 162 5.48 -12.58 3.60
N GLU A 163 6.67 -12.82 3.01
CA GLU A 163 6.98 -13.95 2.12
C GLU A 163 6.06 -14.04 0.87
N THR A 164 5.22 -13.02 0.65
CA THR A 164 4.37 -12.89 -0.53
C THR A 164 5.21 -12.56 -1.76
N ASP A 165 4.95 -13.23 -2.87
CA ASP A 165 5.50 -12.90 -4.18
C ASP A 165 4.71 -11.72 -4.79
N MET A 166 5.25 -10.49 -4.75
CA MET A 166 4.51 -9.30 -5.22
C MET A 166 4.24 -9.34 -6.72
N GLN A 167 5.09 -10.02 -7.49
CA GLN A 167 4.88 -10.16 -8.93
C GLN A 167 3.66 -11.02 -9.24
N LYS A 168 3.36 -12.03 -8.42
CA LYS A 168 2.12 -12.81 -8.53
C LYS A 168 0.94 -12.13 -7.86
N ASP A 169 1.19 -11.42 -6.77
CA ASP A 169 0.15 -10.80 -5.96
C ASP A 169 -0.57 -9.65 -6.69
N GLN A 170 0.13 -8.91 -7.56
CA GLN A 170 -0.52 -7.89 -8.40
C GLN A 170 -1.69 -8.44 -9.24
N TYR A 171 -1.64 -9.68 -9.72
CA TYR A 171 -2.74 -10.33 -10.47
C TYR A 171 -3.92 -10.72 -9.58
N ARG A 172 -3.78 -10.64 -8.26
CA ARG A 172 -4.84 -10.87 -7.28
C ARG A 172 -5.49 -9.57 -6.81
N SER A 173 -4.96 -8.41 -7.22
CA SER A 173 -5.49 -7.11 -6.81
C SER A 173 -6.91 -6.92 -7.34
N PRO A 174 -7.92 -6.76 -6.48
CA PRO A 174 -9.28 -6.54 -6.92
C PRO A 174 -9.39 -5.16 -7.58
N ALA A 175 -10.15 -5.08 -8.68
CA ALA A 175 -10.54 -3.86 -9.35
C ALA A 175 -12.06 -3.70 -9.24
N TRP A 176 -12.51 -2.69 -8.52
CA TRP A 176 -13.93 -2.37 -8.39
C TRP A 176 -14.36 -1.44 -9.53
N ILE A 177 -14.97 -2.01 -10.55
CA ILE A 177 -15.41 -1.26 -11.73
C ILE A 177 -16.91 -0.99 -11.67
N ARG A 178 -17.34 0.12 -12.27
CA ARG A 178 -18.76 0.39 -12.55
C ARG A 178 -19.01 0.23 -14.04
N ALA A 179 -19.87 -0.72 -14.40
CA ALA A 179 -20.23 -1.02 -15.79
C ALA A 179 -21.67 -0.53 -16.04
N GLU A 180 -21.82 0.41 -16.97
CA GLU A 180 -23.14 0.89 -17.38
C GLU A 180 -23.93 -0.18 -18.15
N PRO A 181 -25.27 -0.04 -18.25
CA PRO A 181 -26.09 -0.91 -19.06
C PRO A 181 -25.53 -1.06 -20.48
N GLY A 182 -25.37 -2.31 -20.91
CA GLY A 182 -24.84 -2.64 -22.23
C GLY A 182 -23.34 -2.95 -22.25
N GLU A 183 -22.58 -2.74 -21.18
CA GLU A 183 -21.15 -3.10 -21.09
C GLU A 183 -20.90 -4.48 -20.46
N TYR A 184 -21.93 -5.04 -19.82
CA TYR A 184 -21.85 -6.32 -19.14
C TYR A 184 -22.87 -7.32 -19.71
N GLU A 185 -22.67 -8.58 -19.37
CA GLU A 185 -23.63 -9.66 -19.60
C GLU A 185 -23.81 -10.50 -18.34
N PHE A 186 -24.98 -11.11 -18.22
CA PHE A 186 -25.32 -12.03 -17.14
C PHE A 186 -25.04 -13.46 -17.56
N ASN A 187 -24.71 -14.28 -16.56
CA ASN A 187 -24.57 -15.70 -16.76
C ASN A 187 -25.92 -16.33 -17.15
N LYS A 188 -25.89 -17.32 -18.05
CA LYS A 188 -27.12 -17.97 -18.55
C LYS A 188 -27.68 -19.02 -17.58
N GLY A 189 -26.91 -19.34 -16.56
CA GLY A 189 -27.15 -20.44 -15.63
C GLY A 189 -26.63 -21.78 -16.15
N GLY A 190 -26.21 -22.66 -15.24
CA GLY A 190 -25.54 -23.91 -15.59
C GLY A 190 -24.05 -23.77 -15.87
N GLU A 191 -23.49 -22.56 -15.73
CA GLU A 191 -22.07 -22.31 -15.91
C GLU A 191 -21.29 -22.84 -14.70
N GLU A 192 -20.26 -23.64 -14.97
CA GLU A 192 -19.38 -24.22 -13.95
C GLU A 192 -18.28 -23.23 -13.56
N LEU A 193 -18.26 -22.83 -12.28
CA LEU A 193 -17.29 -21.94 -11.66
C LEU A 193 -16.56 -22.71 -10.56
N GLY A 194 -15.63 -23.59 -10.99
CA GLY A 194 -15.02 -24.58 -10.09
C GLY A 194 -16.03 -25.66 -9.71
N ASP A 195 -16.21 -25.90 -8.42
CA ASP A 195 -17.16 -26.91 -7.90
C ASP A 195 -18.62 -26.41 -7.82
N TYR A 196 -18.88 -25.19 -8.29
CA TYR A 196 -20.17 -24.54 -8.21
C TYR A 196 -20.80 -24.36 -9.59
N ILE A 197 -22.09 -24.69 -9.72
CA ILE A 197 -22.88 -24.44 -10.92
C ILE A 197 -23.75 -23.21 -10.66
N ALA A 198 -23.50 -22.15 -11.42
CA ALA A 198 -24.16 -20.86 -11.21
C ALA A 198 -25.64 -20.88 -11.65
N PRO A 199 -26.59 -20.42 -10.82
CA PRO A 199 -27.96 -20.13 -11.23
C PRO A 199 -28.01 -19.00 -12.27
N PRO A 200 -29.03 -18.93 -13.14
CA PRO A 200 -29.17 -17.83 -14.09
C PRO A 200 -29.19 -16.46 -13.41
N ASN A 201 -28.55 -15.46 -14.02
CA ASN A 201 -28.50 -14.06 -13.54
C ASN A 201 -27.99 -13.89 -12.09
N SER A 202 -27.04 -14.71 -11.66
CA SER A 202 -26.36 -14.55 -10.36
C SER A 202 -24.95 -14.00 -10.48
N TYR A 203 -24.34 -14.10 -11.66
CA TYR A 203 -23.03 -13.57 -11.97
C TYR A 203 -23.11 -12.67 -13.19
N ALA A 204 -22.21 -11.71 -13.24
CA ALA A 204 -22.02 -10.85 -14.39
C ALA A 204 -20.53 -10.76 -14.71
N ARG A 205 -20.25 -10.43 -15.97
CA ARG A 205 -18.91 -10.11 -16.45
C ARG A 205 -19.01 -8.99 -17.48
N LEU A 206 -17.89 -8.38 -17.82
CA LEU A 206 -17.85 -7.45 -18.94
C LEU A 206 -18.04 -8.21 -20.25
N LYS A 207 -18.67 -7.55 -21.24
CA LYS A 207 -18.74 -8.11 -22.60
C LYS A 207 -17.35 -8.28 -23.19
N ASP A 208 -17.24 -9.23 -24.12
CA ASP A 208 -15.99 -9.52 -24.83
C ASP A 208 -15.38 -8.24 -25.43
N GLY A 209 -14.08 -8.02 -25.20
CA GLY A 209 -13.35 -6.85 -25.68
C GLY A 209 -13.42 -5.63 -24.77
N VAL A 210 -14.39 -5.54 -23.84
CA VAL A 210 -14.53 -4.36 -22.96
C VAL A 210 -13.43 -4.37 -21.88
N ALA A 211 -13.17 -5.52 -21.28
CA ALA A 211 -12.17 -5.66 -20.20
C ALA A 211 -10.76 -5.29 -20.68
N GLU A 212 -10.39 -5.73 -21.88
CA GLU A 212 -9.10 -5.48 -22.52
C GLU A 212 -8.87 -3.99 -22.80
N THR A 213 -9.94 -3.22 -23.02
CA THR A 213 -9.83 -1.76 -23.26
C THR A 213 -9.60 -0.94 -22.00
N VAL A 214 -9.90 -1.51 -20.82
CA VAL A 214 -9.80 -0.82 -19.53
C VAL A 214 -8.79 -1.45 -18.57
N GLY A 215 -8.04 -2.45 -19.03
CA GLY A 215 -6.93 -3.05 -18.28
C GLY A 215 -7.35 -3.93 -17.11
N VAL A 216 -8.46 -4.67 -17.24
CA VAL A 216 -8.91 -5.62 -16.22
C VAL A 216 -9.00 -7.03 -16.80
N ILE A 217 -8.78 -8.03 -15.96
CA ILE A 217 -8.96 -9.44 -16.29
C ILE A 217 -10.45 -9.75 -16.16
N ASN A 218 -11.07 -10.13 -17.28
CA ASN A 218 -12.48 -10.46 -17.33
C ASN A 218 -12.75 -11.82 -16.67
N ASP A 219 -13.77 -11.89 -15.82
CA ASP A 219 -14.19 -13.12 -15.14
C ASP A 219 -15.66 -13.03 -14.74
N TRP A 220 -16.30 -14.16 -14.46
CA TRP A 220 -17.64 -14.20 -13.89
C TRP A 220 -17.58 -13.85 -12.41
N VAL A 221 -18.21 -12.73 -12.03
CA VAL A 221 -18.16 -12.22 -10.66
C VAL A 221 -19.54 -11.91 -10.12
N ASN A 222 -19.65 -11.93 -8.79
CA ASN A 222 -20.79 -11.34 -8.12
C ASN A 222 -20.84 -9.85 -8.45
N TYR A 223 -22.05 -9.33 -8.56
CA TYR A 223 -22.30 -7.94 -8.87
C TYR A 223 -23.15 -7.29 -7.80
N TYR A 224 -23.08 -5.96 -7.75
CA TYR A 224 -23.89 -5.14 -6.86
C TYR A 224 -24.51 -3.99 -7.66
N GLU A 225 -25.67 -3.52 -7.23
CA GLU A 225 -26.23 -2.29 -7.80
C GLU A 225 -25.30 -1.11 -7.50
N SER A 226 -25.07 -0.24 -8.49
CA SER A 226 -24.31 0.99 -8.26
C SER A 226 -25.22 2.08 -7.70
N GLY A 227 -24.76 2.75 -6.65
CA GLY A 227 -25.29 4.03 -6.19
C GLY A 227 -24.45 5.21 -6.70
N PRO A 228 -24.79 6.44 -6.24
CA PRO A 228 -23.91 7.60 -6.36
C PRO A 228 -22.52 7.28 -5.83
N PHE A 229 -21.48 7.79 -6.51
CA PHE A 229 -20.10 7.61 -6.08
C PHE A 229 -19.50 8.94 -5.62
N PRO A 230 -19.02 9.04 -4.37
CA PRO A 230 -18.35 10.24 -3.89
C PRO A 230 -17.00 10.40 -4.58
N MET A 231 -16.73 11.60 -5.09
CA MET A 231 -15.48 11.99 -5.73
C MET A 231 -14.59 12.72 -4.72
N SER A 232 -13.28 12.74 -4.99
CA SER A 232 -12.26 13.40 -4.17
C SER A 232 -12.47 14.92 -4.03
N ASP A 233 -13.10 15.55 -5.02
CA ASP A 233 -13.45 16.98 -5.02
C ASP A 233 -14.72 17.31 -4.19
N GLY A 234 -15.29 16.31 -3.50
CA GLY A 234 -16.50 16.43 -2.71
C GLY A 234 -17.80 16.39 -3.51
N THR A 235 -17.74 16.21 -4.84
CA THR A 235 -18.93 16.00 -5.67
C THR A 235 -19.37 14.53 -5.65
N GLU A 236 -20.58 14.25 -6.14
CA GLU A 236 -21.06 12.89 -6.36
C GLU A 236 -21.23 12.62 -7.85
N LYS A 237 -20.60 11.55 -8.34
CA LYS A 237 -20.81 11.05 -9.69
C LYS A 237 -22.08 10.18 -9.72
N GLN A 238 -23.05 10.62 -10.52
CA GLN A 238 -24.25 9.86 -10.82
C GLN A 238 -24.00 8.91 -12.00
N PHE A 239 -24.68 7.77 -11.98
CA PHE A 239 -24.62 6.76 -13.04
C PHE A 239 -26.02 6.47 -13.58
N PRO A 240 -26.15 6.05 -14.85
CA PRO A 240 -27.42 5.58 -15.40
C PRO A 240 -28.03 4.44 -14.57
N GLU A 241 -29.36 4.38 -14.53
CA GLU A 241 -30.09 3.26 -13.92
C GLU A 241 -29.65 1.92 -14.53
N GLY A 242 -29.44 0.90 -13.69
CA GLY A 242 -28.92 -0.40 -14.10
C GLY A 242 -27.40 -0.48 -14.21
N THR A 243 -26.67 0.57 -13.81
CA THR A 243 -25.20 0.47 -13.64
C THR A 243 -24.86 -0.47 -12.50
N MET A 244 -23.88 -1.34 -12.74
CA MET A 244 -23.49 -2.39 -11.80
C MET A 244 -22.04 -2.23 -11.37
N VAL A 245 -21.75 -2.62 -10.13
CA VAL A 245 -20.40 -2.75 -9.60
C VAL A 245 -19.93 -4.19 -9.78
N LEU A 246 -18.80 -4.40 -10.45
CA LEU A 246 -18.14 -5.69 -10.62
C LEU A 246 -16.78 -5.66 -9.91
N GLN A 247 -16.47 -6.70 -9.13
CA GLN A 247 -15.16 -6.88 -8.52
C GLN A 247 -14.29 -7.78 -9.41
N LEU A 248 -13.67 -7.19 -10.42
CA LEU A 248 -12.73 -7.88 -11.31
C LEU A 248 -11.31 -7.85 -10.72
N LYS A 249 -10.30 -8.19 -11.53
CA LYS A 249 -8.89 -8.07 -11.17
C LYS A 249 -8.22 -7.11 -12.13
N TRP A 250 -7.27 -6.32 -11.64
CA TRP A 250 -6.39 -5.55 -12.52
C TRP A 250 -5.58 -6.48 -13.42
N ASP A 251 -5.32 -6.04 -14.65
CA ASP A 251 -4.35 -6.66 -15.55
C ASP A 251 -3.01 -5.89 -15.47
N PRO A 252 -1.98 -6.42 -14.77
CA PRO A 252 -0.67 -5.77 -14.68
C PRO A 252 0.06 -5.63 -16.02
N ASP A 253 -0.28 -6.47 -17.01
CA ASP A 253 0.35 -6.50 -18.33
C ASP A 253 -0.27 -5.47 -19.30
N PHE A 254 -1.40 -4.86 -18.91
CA PHE A 254 -1.97 -3.75 -19.65
C PHE A 254 -0.97 -2.57 -19.72
N ALA A 255 -1.09 -1.77 -20.78
CA ALA A 255 -0.20 -0.65 -21.08
C ALA A 255 -0.46 0.57 -20.17
N TRP A 256 -0.46 0.36 -18.85
CA TRP A 256 -0.62 1.40 -17.85
C TRP A 256 0.44 2.49 -17.98
N PRO A 257 0.07 3.77 -17.75
CA PRO A 257 1.06 4.84 -17.64
C PRO A 257 2.14 4.50 -16.62
N ALA A 258 3.35 5.01 -16.85
CA ALA A 258 4.40 4.93 -15.85
C ALA A 258 4.00 5.71 -14.59
N TYR A 259 4.37 5.18 -13.43
CA TYR A 259 4.19 5.88 -12.17
C TYR A 259 4.99 7.19 -12.16
N LYS A 260 4.37 8.25 -11.65
CA LYS A 260 5.02 9.54 -11.46
C LYS A 260 5.33 9.72 -9.99
N TRP A 261 6.62 9.77 -9.67
CA TRP A 261 7.07 10.10 -8.33
C TRP A 261 6.61 11.51 -7.93
N PRO A 262 6.31 11.75 -6.64
CA PRO A 262 5.92 13.07 -6.16
C PRO A 262 6.94 14.15 -6.54
N GLU A 263 6.44 15.37 -6.79
CA GLU A 263 7.29 16.50 -7.17
C GLU A 263 8.37 16.77 -6.11
N GLY A 264 9.61 16.91 -6.59
CA GLY A 264 10.80 17.12 -5.76
C GLY A 264 11.30 15.86 -5.05
N SER A 265 10.77 14.67 -5.38
CA SER A 265 11.44 13.42 -5.01
C SER A 265 12.73 13.28 -5.81
N LEU A 266 13.80 12.83 -5.13
CA LEU A 266 15.00 12.28 -5.77
C LEU A 266 14.62 11.07 -6.61
#